data_AF-A0A7S1B829-F1
#
_entry.id   AF-A0A7S1B829-F1
#
_cell.length_a   1.000
_cell.length_b   1.000
_cell.length_c   1.000
_cell.angle_alpha   90.00
_cell.angle_beta   90.00
_cell.angle_gamma   90.00
#
_symmetry.space_group_name_H-M   'P 1'
#
loop_
_entity.id
_entity.type
_entity.pdbx_description
1 polymer ?
#
loop_
_entity_poly.entity_id
_entity_poly.type
_entity_poly.pdbx_seq_one_letter_code
_entity_poly.pdbx_strand_id
1 'polypeptide(L)'
;MQGKSEAMMDTYLLNKCLRSLQQLDEASIISFRSDGISVYPLPASHIMSRHVVQYTTMRRFITLSHSCDTSNLLHVLSNCEEMQKPVRRAEKKILNMVHGEVKYKIEGKLTSKMRVQIPWQKSFVLLQAAIGQIHLEDFTLNKEITFMVEYAVRMLKACEDYSVEGSLHGQ
;
A
#
# COMPACT_ATOMS: atom_id res chain seq x y z
N MET A 1 -18.06 -7.18 37.60
CA MET A 1 -17.61 -6.51 36.36
C MET A 1 -17.52 -5.02 36.67
N GLN A 2 -16.33 -4.50 37.01
CA GLN A 2 -16.14 -3.07 37.28
C GLN A 2 -16.19 -2.32 35.95
N GLY A 3 -17.22 -1.50 35.76
CA GLY A 3 -17.27 -0.53 34.66
C GLY A 3 -16.09 0.43 34.82
N LYS A 4 -15.29 0.61 33.76
CA LYS A 4 -14.22 1.60 33.75
C LYS A 4 -14.84 2.97 34.03
N SER A 5 -14.27 3.73 34.96
CA SER A 5 -14.70 5.10 35.27
C SER A 5 -14.67 5.97 34.00
N GLU A 6 -15.63 6.88 33.86
CA GLU A 6 -15.75 7.83 32.74
C GLU A 6 -14.41 8.53 32.45
N ALA A 7 -13.73 9.01 33.49
CA ALA A 7 -12.41 9.64 33.38
C ALA A 7 -11.33 8.72 32.77
N MET A 8 -11.39 7.41 33.04
CA MET A 8 -10.46 6.44 32.44
C MET A 8 -10.74 6.24 30.96
N MET A 9 -12.01 6.32 30.54
CA MET A 9 -12.40 6.23 29.14
C MET A 9 -11.96 7.47 28.36
N ASP A 10 -12.19 8.66 28.90
CA ASP A 10 -11.76 9.92 28.28
C ASP A 10 -10.25 9.97 28.11
N THR A 11 -9.51 9.61 29.17
CA THR A 11 -8.05 9.53 29.12
C THR A 11 -7.56 8.54 28.06
N TYR A 12 -8.22 7.39 27.93
CA TYR A 12 -7.87 6.39 26.93
C TYR A 12 -8.11 6.90 25.50
N LEU A 13 -9.27 7.51 25.25
CA LEU A 13 -9.63 8.05 23.93
C LEU A 13 -8.71 9.21 23.52
N LEU A 14 -8.44 10.13 24.45
CA LEU A 14 -7.51 11.24 24.24
C LEU A 14 -6.12 10.73 23.87
N ASN A 15 -5.57 9.78 24.64
CA ASN A 15 -4.27 9.19 24.35
C ASN A 15 -4.23 8.50 22.98
N LYS A 16 -5.30 7.82 22.59
CA LYS A 16 -5.39 7.19 21.26
C LYS A 16 -5.42 8.23 20.15
N CYS A 17 -6.19 9.31 20.31
CA CYS A 17 -6.26 10.42 19.36
C CYS A 17 -4.90 11.11 19.20
N LEU A 18 -4.26 11.48 20.32
CA LEU A 18 -2.95 12.15 20.32
C LEU A 18 -1.88 11.30 19.64
N ARG A 19 -1.86 9.99 19.91
CA ARG A 19 -0.92 9.07 19.21
C ARG A 19 -1.17 9.04 17.71
N SER A 20 -2.43 9.01 17.26
CA SER A 20 -2.74 9.04 15.83
C SER A 20 -2.34 10.37 15.18
N LEU A 21 -2.56 11.51 15.85
CA LEU A 21 -2.11 12.82 15.36
C LEU A 21 -0.59 12.91 15.28
N GLN A 22 0.12 12.43 16.31
CA GLN A 22 1.58 12.35 16.32
C GLN A 22 2.11 11.50 15.16
N GLN A 23 1.51 10.33 14.91
CA GLN A 23 1.88 9.48 13.77
C GLN A 23 1.69 10.17 12.41
N LEU A 24 0.61 10.96 12.26
CA LEU A 24 0.37 11.71 11.02
C LEU A 24 1.35 12.88 10.86
N ASP A 25 1.72 13.55 11.96
CA ASP A 25 2.70 14.64 11.98
C ASP A 25 4.12 14.13 11.67
N GLU A 26 4.55 13.05 12.32
CA GLU A 26 5.82 12.37 12.04
C GLU A 26 5.95 11.91 10.58
N ALA A 27 4.83 11.54 9.96
CA ALA A 27 4.77 11.16 8.55
C ALA A 27 4.65 12.36 7.60
N SER A 28 4.67 13.61 8.08
CA SER A 28 4.46 14.82 7.27
C SER A 28 3.13 14.82 6.50
N ILE A 29 2.08 14.23 7.11
CA ILE A 29 0.71 14.22 6.55
C ILE A 29 -0.11 15.39 7.09
N ILE A 30 0.10 15.73 8.36
CA ILE A 30 -0.42 16.94 9.01
C ILE A 30 0.75 17.68 9.67
N SER A 31 0.48 18.87 10.20
CA SER A 31 1.41 19.52 11.11
C SER A 31 0.68 20.21 12.27
N PHE A 32 1.31 20.22 13.45
CA PHE A 32 0.83 21.01 14.60
C PHE A 32 1.11 22.50 14.40
N ARG A 33 0.16 23.34 14.78
CA ARG A 33 0.34 24.79 14.87
C ARG A 33 1.19 25.14 16.09
N SER A 34 1.60 26.42 16.18
CA SER A 34 2.39 26.94 17.29
C SER A 34 1.71 26.84 18.66
N ASP A 35 0.39 26.66 18.70
CA ASP A 35 -0.37 26.44 19.94
C ASP A 35 -0.22 25.01 20.49
N GLY A 36 0.36 24.07 19.72
CA GLY A 36 0.53 22.67 20.08
C GLY A 36 -0.78 21.88 20.19
N ILE A 37 -1.92 22.47 19.81
CA ILE A 37 -3.26 21.87 19.96
C ILE A 37 -3.93 21.73 18.60
N SER A 38 -3.85 22.78 17.78
CA SER A 38 -4.48 22.82 16.47
C SER A 38 -3.59 22.14 15.44
N VAL A 39 -4.18 21.40 14.51
CA VAL A 39 -3.47 20.80 13.37
C VAL A 39 -3.90 21.43 12.05
N TYR A 40 -3.05 21.34 11.03
CA TYR A 40 -3.39 21.71 9.66
C TYR A 40 -2.93 20.61 8.69
N PRO A 41 -3.67 20.38 7.59
CA PRO A 41 -3.32 19.36 6.61
C PRO A 41 -2.10 19.80 5.79
N LEU A 42 -1.27 18.82 5.42
CA LEU A 42 -0.20 18.97 4.42
C LEU A 42 -0.64 18.33 3.09
N PRO A 43 0.09 18.51 1.97
CA PRO A 43 -0.31 17.96 0.66
C PRO A 43 -0.67 16.46 0.70
N ALA A 44 0.08 15.64 1.43
CA ALA A 44 -0.22 14.21 1.57
C ALA A 44 -1.62 13.94 2.15
N SER A 45 -2.11 14.77 3.09
CA SER A 45 -3.48 14.65 3.62
C SER A 45 -4.54 14.89 2.54
N HIS A 46 -4.33 15.89 1.69
CA HIS A 46 -5.23 16.18 0.58
C HIS A 46 -5.23 15.05 -0.47
N ILE A 47 -4.07 14.52 -0.81
CA ILE A 47 -3.96 13.36 -1.73
C ILE A 47 -4.65 12.13 -1.14
N MET A 48 -4.44 11.84 0.15
CA MET A 48 -5.12 10.73 0.83
C MET A 48 -6.63 10.85 0.76
N SER A 49 -7.18 12.05 1.02
CA SER A 49 -8.61 12.29 0.99
C SER A 49 -9.18 12.19 -0.43
N ARG A 50 -8.51 12.79 -1.42
CA ARG A 50 -8.93 12.81 -2.84
C ARG A 50 -8.98 11.41 -3.46
N HIS A 51 -7.98 10.59 -3.15
CA HIS A 51 -7.79 9.26 -3.77
C HIS A 51 -8.14 8.08 -2.85
N VAL A 52 -8.66 8.37 -1.66
CA VAL A 52 -9.01 7.36 -0.64
C VAL A 52 -7.82 6.42 -0.37
N VAL A 53 -6.66 7.01 -0.08
CA VAL A 53 -5.42 6.29 0.24
C VAL A 53 -5.32 6.11 1.74
N GLN A 54 -5.06 4.87 2.17
CA GLN A 54 -4.82 4.55 3.57
C GLN A 54 -3.46 5.08 4.05
N TYR A 55 -3.36 5.36 5.35
CA TYR A 55 -2.15 5.89 5.98
C TYR A 55 -0.89 5.04 5.68
N THR A 56 -1.00 3.72 5.78
CA THR A 56 0.10 2.77 5.52
C THR A 56 0.60 2.85 4.08
N THR A 57 -0.31 2.97 3.12
CA THR A 57 0.04 3.11 1.70
C THR A 57 0.65 4.49 1.43
N MET A 58 0.08 5.57 1.96
CA MET A 58 0.63 6.91 1.79
C MET A 58 2.05 7.02 2.34
N ARG A 59 2.34 6.42 3.50
CA ARG A 59 3.71 6.38 4.04
C ARG A 59 4.72 5.77 3.08
N ARG A 60 4.32 4.73 2.32
CA ARG A 60 5.20 4.14 1.30
C ARG A 60 5.48 5.13 0.18
N PHE A 61 4.45 5.86 -0.28
CA PHE A 61 4.62 6.90 -1.31
C PHE A 61 5.52 8.04 -0.85
N ILE A 62 5.38 8.50 0.40
CA ILE A 62 6.23 9.54 0.98
C ILE A 62 7.71 9.11 1.00
N THR A 63 7.98 7.82 1.20
CA THR A 63 9.34 7.26 1.22
C THR A 63 9.88 6.85 -0.16
N LEU A 64 9.10 6.98 -1.23
CA LEU A 64 9.56 6.61 -2.57
C LEU A 64 10.63 7.60 -3.07
N SER A 65 11.72 7.06 -3.62
CA SER A 65 12.75 7.86 -4.29
C SER A 65 12.26 8.43 -5.62
N HIS A 66 12.78 9.58 -6.02
CA HIS A 66 12.60 10.15 -7.38
C HIS A 66 13.11 9.24 -8.49
N SER A 67 14.14 8.43 -8.19
CA SER A 67 14.71 7.46 -9.12
C SER A 67 14.00 6.10 -9.06
N CYS A 68 12.75 6.06 -8.59
CA CYS A 68 11.97 4.83 -8.50
C CYS A 68 11.75 4.24 -9.89
N ASP A 69 12.17 3.00 -10.07
CA ASP A 69 11.94 2.25 -11.30
C ASP A 69 10.60 1.48 -11.24
N THR A 70 10.21 0.88 -12.36
CA THR A 70 8.97 0.09 -12.44
C THR A 70 8.97 -1.09 -11.46
N SER A 71 10.13 -1.68 -11.16
CA SER A 71 10.24 -2.80 -10.22
C SER A 71 9.87 -2.36 -8.80
N ASN A 72 10.44 -1.25 -8.35
CA ASN A 72 10.16 -0.66 -7.04
C ASN A 72 8.68 -0.26 -6.92
N LEU A 73 8.10 0.32 -7.97
CA LEU A 73 6.69 0.69 -7.97
C LEU A 73 5.77 -0.55 -7.88
N LEU A 74 6.09 -1.62 -8.62
CA LEU A 74 5.39 -2.90 -8.50
C LEU A 74 5.51 -3.48 -7.08
N HIS A 75 6.69 -3.39 -6.47
CA HIS A 75 6.90 -3.81 -5.09
C HIS A 75 6.07 -3.00 -4.10
N VAL A 76 6.01 -1.68 -4.24
CA VAL A 76 5.20 -0.82 -3.37
C VAL A 76 3.72 -1.16 -3.49
N LEU A 77 3.18 -1.22 -4.72
CA LEU A 77 1.78 -1.55 -4.96
C LEU A 77 1.43 -2.93 -4.40
N SER A 78 2.25 -3.94 -4.68
CA SER A 78 2.00 -5.31 -4.23
C SER A 78 2.03 -5.47 -2.70
N ASN A 79 2.71 -4.55 -2.01
CA ASN A 79 2.77 -4.50 -0.55
C ASN A 79 1.64 -3.68 0.10
N CYS A 80 0.72 -3.11 -0.68
CA CYS A 80 -0.53 -2.53 -0.16
C CYS A 80 -1.45 -3.65 0.36
N GLU A 81 -1.66 -3.71 1.67
CA GLU A 81 -2.43 -4.76 2.34
C GLU A 81 -3.91 -4.78 1.88
N GLU A 82 -4.44 -3.63 1.51
CA GLU A 82 -5.82 -3.44 1.05
C GLU A 82 -6.08 -4.14 -0.28
N MET A 83 -5.03 -4.29 -1.09
CA MET A 83 -5.08 -4.96 -2.39
C MET A 83 -4.88 -6.47 -2.26
N GLN A 84 -4.10 -6.89 -1.26
CA GLN A 84 -3.65 -8.27 -1.11
C GLN A 84 -4.81 -9.25 -0.87
N LYS A 85 -4.69 -10.43 -1.49
CA LYS A 85 -5.59 -11.57 -1.29
C LYS A 85 -4.78 -12.79 -0.83
N PRO A 86 -5.35 -13.66 0.03
CA PRO A 86 -4.64 -14.83 0.52
C PRO A 86 -4.28 -15.78 -0.64
N VAL A 87 -3.17 -16.49 -0.45
CA VAL A 87 -2.74 -17.55 -1.37
C VAL A 87 -3.49 -18.84 -1.02
N ARG A 88 -4.38 -19.29 -1.92
CA ARG A 88 -5.13 -20.54 -1.76
C ARG A 88 -4.31 -21.73 -2.28
N ARG A 89 -4.58 -22.94 -1.78
CA ARG A 89 -3.86 -24.15 -2.20
C ARG A 89 -4.05 -24.47 -3.69
N ALA A 90 -5.28 -24.34 -4.20
CA ALA A 90 -5.65 -24.71 -5.57
C ALA A 90 -4.95 -23.84 -6.63
N GLU A 91 -4.73 -22.56 -6.35
CA GLU A 91 -4.13 -21.60 -7.28
C GLU A 91 -2.59 -21.63 -7.29
N LYS A 92 -1.93 -22.34 -6.34
CA LYS A 92 -0.46 -22.34 -6.25
C LYS A 92 0.22 -22.81 -7.53
N LYS A 93 -0.34 -23.81 -8.23
CA LYS A 93 0.24 -24.32 -9.48
C LYS A 93 0.27 -23.23 -10.55
N ILE A 94 -0.86 -22.55 -10.74
CA ILE A 94 -1.03 -21.47 -11.71
C ILE A 94 -0.15 -20.27 -11.35
N LEU A 95 -0.16 -19.85 -10.08
CA LEU A 95 0.66 -18.71 -9.62
C LEU A 95 2.16 -18.92 -9.86
N ASN A 96 2.68 -20.14 -9.65
CA ASN A 96 4.09 -20.45 -9.89
C ASN A 96 4.42 -20.57 -11.40
N MET A 97 3.47 -21.02 -12.22
CA MET A 97 3.61 -21.01 -13.68
C MET A 97 3.74 -19.58 -14.20
N VAL A 98 2.80 -18.71 -13.82
CA VAL A 98 2.81 -17.30 -14.21
C VAL A 98 4.04 -16.57 -13.67
N HIS A 99 4.48 -16.86 -12.44
CA HIS A 99 5.74 -16.32 -11.92
C HIS A 99 6.96 -16.69 -12.79
N GLY A 100 6.93 -17.84 -13.48
CA GLY A 100 7.94 -18.23 -14.46
C GLY A 100 7.96 -17.33 -15.71
N GLU A 101 6.82 -16.78 -16.10
CA GLU A 101 6.63 -16.01 -17.34
C GLU A 101 6.81 -14.49 -17.16
N VAL A 102 6.51 -13.95 -15.97
CA VAL A 102 6.60 -12.50 -15.72
C VAL A 102 8.04 -11.97 -15.74
N LYS A 103 8.21 -10.69 -16.12
CA LYS A 103 9.51 -10.02 -16.26
C LYS A 103 10.30 -9.93 -14.96
N TYR A 104 9.70 -9.37 -13.90
CA TYR A 104 10.34 -9.18 -12.62
C TYR A 104 10.11 -10.39 -11.73
N LYS A 105 11.19 -10.95 -11.21
CA LYS A 105 11.10 -12.07 -10.26
C LYS A 105 11.04 -11.52 -8.86
N ILE A 106 10.21 -12.13 -8.02
CA ILE A 106 10.28 -11.96 -6.56
C ILE A 106 11.75 -12.14 -6.16
N GLU A 107 12.27 -11.26 -5.30
CA GLU A 107 13.63 -11.37 -4.76
C GLU A 107 13.65 -12.29 -3.53
N GLY A 108 14.63 -13.19 -3.46
CA GLY A 108 14.72 -14.19 -2.40
C GLY A 108 16.04 -14.95 -2.42
N LYS A 109 16.47 -15.42 -1.24
CA LYS A 109 17.76 -16.13 -1.04
C LYS A 109 17.95 -17.27 -2.05
N LEU A 110 18.99 -17.13 -2.89
CA LEU A 110 19.94 -18.15 -3.38
C LEU A 110 19.40 -19.57 -3.69
N THR A 111 18.13 -19.73 -4.03
CA THR A 111 17.53 -21.03 -4.29
C THR A 111 16.74 -20.97 -5.59
N SER A 112 17.05 -21.89 -6.47
CA SER A 112 16.68 -21.94 -7.89
C SER A 112 15.18 -22.12 -8.17
N LYS A 113 14.29 -22.05 -7.18
CA LYS A 113 12.84 -22.21 -7.34
C LYS A 113 12.06 -21.43 -6.27
N MET A 114 12.08 -20.10 -6.32
CA MET A 114 11.18 -19.33 -5.46
C MET A 114 9.73 -19.60 -5.88
N ARG A 115 8.87 -19.83 -4.87
CA ARG A 115 7.45 -20.09 -5.05
C ARG A 115 6.61 -18.97 -4.45
N VAL A 116 5.46 -18.70 -5.05
CA VAL A 116 4.44 -17.79 -4.50
C VAL A 116 3.79 -18.44 -3.27
N GLN A 117 4.00 -17.85 -2.10
CA GLN A 117 3.51 -18.37 -0.81
C GLN A 117 2.69 -17.36 -0.01
N ILE A 118 2.99 -16.07 -0.12
CA ILE A 118 2.39 -15.03 0.72
C ILE A 118 1.65 -13.96 -0.10
N PRO A 119 0.68 -13.24 0.49
CA PRO A 119 -0.27 -12.41 -0.26
C PRO A 119 0.36 -11.32 -1.15
N TRP A 120 1.43 -10.65 -0.69
CA TRP A 120 2.12 -9.64 -1.50
C TRP A 120 2.76 -10.26 -2.75
N GLN A 121 3.29 -11.47 -2.67
CA GLN A 121 3.88 -12.18 -3.81
C GLN A 121 2.84 -12.53 -4.85
N LYS A 122 1.64 -12.94 -4.42
CA LYS A 122 0.51 -13.17 -5.31
C LYS A 122 0.14 -11.90 -6.05
N SER A 123 0.00 -10.79 -5.32
CA SER A 123 -0.32 -9.48 -5.90
C SER A 123 0.75 -9.04 -6.92
N PHE A 124 2.03 -9.25 -6.59
CA PHE A 124 3.16 -8.95 -7.47
C PHE A 124 3.16 -9.74 -8.78
N VAL A 125 2.82 -11.03 -8.73
CA VAL A 125 2.73 -11.87 -9.92
C VAL A 125 1.48 -11.53 -10.74
N LEU A 126 0.33 -11.33 -10.10
CA LEU A 126 -0.93 -11.07 -10.78
C LEU A 126 -0.96 -9.67 -11.44
N LEU A 127 -0.37 -8.65 -10.83
CA LEU A 127 -0.22 -7.34 -11.46
C LEU A 127 0.65 -7.41 -12.73
N GLN A 128 1.76 -8.14 -12.67
CA GLN A 128 2.60 -8.35 -13.84
C GLN A 128 1.90 -9.18 -14.92
N ALA A 129 1.09 -10.17 -14.53
CA ALA A 129 0.27 -10.94 -15.46
C ALA A 129 -0.72 -10.02 -16.20
N ALA A 130 -1.35 -9.09 -15.50
CA ALA A 130 -2.24 -8.10 -16.09
C ALA A 130 -1.51 -7.19 -17.09
N ILE A 131 -0.36 -6.64 -16.70
CA ILE A 131 0.47 -5.78 -17.56
C ILE A 131 0.98 -6.53 -18.79
N GLY A 132 1.42 -7.78 -18.60
CA GLY A 132 1.91 -8.66 -19.66
C GLY A 132 0.82 -9.38 -20.46
N GLN A 133 -0.46 -9.11 -20.17
CA GLN A 133 -1.61 -9.76 -20.79
C GLN A 133 -1.56 -11.29 -20.77
N ILE A 134 -1.02 -11.88 -19.70
CA ILE A 134 -0.95 -13.33 -19.52
C ILE A 134 -2.35 -13.87 -19.22
N HIS A 135 -2.84 -14.78 -20.07
CA HIS A 135 -4.15 -15.37 -19.91
C HIS A 135 -4.17 -16.40 -18.78
N LEU A 136 -5.18 -16.31 -17.90
CA LEU A 136 -5.42 -17.24 -16.80
C LEU A 136 -6.77 -17.91 -17.01
N GLU A 137 -6.83 -19.24 -16.96
CA GLU A 137 -8.11 -19.97 -17.06
C GLU A 137 -8.93 -19.89 -15.74
N ASP A 138 -8.29 -19.52 -14.62
CA ASP A 138 -8.95 -19.43 -13.32
C ASP A 138 -9.77 -18.15 -13.18
N PHE A 139 -11.09 -18.28 -13.15
CA PHE A 139 -12.03 -17.17 -13.03
C PHE A 139 -11.85 -16.35 -11.73
N THR A 140 -11.48 -17.00 -10.62
CA THR A 140 -11.30 -16.30 -9.34
C THR A 140 -10.06 -15.42 -9.38
N LEU A 141 -8.95 -15.91 -9.95
CA LEU A 141 -7.74 -15.12 -10.17
C LEU A 141 -7.98 -13.94 -11.11
N ASN A 142 -8.76 -14.12 -12.18
CA ASN A 142 -9.13 -13.01 -13.08
C ASN A 142 -9.95 -11.92 -12.38
N LYS A 143 -10.89 -12.30 -11.51
CA LYS A 143 -11.61 -11.34 -10.66
C LYS A 143 -10.69 -10.58 -9.73
N GLU A 144 -9.73 -11.27 -9.11
CA GLU A 144 -8.74 -10.64 -8.26
C GLU A 144 -7.83 -9.69 -9.05
N ILE A 145 -7.39 -10.07 -10.25
CA ILE A 145 -6.63 -9.18 -11.15
C ILE A 145 -7.41 -7.90 -11.45
N THR A 146 -8.69 -8.01 -11.80
CA THR A 146 -9.53 -6.85 -12.14
C THR A 146 -9.55 -5.87 -10.97
N PHE A 147 -9.84 -6.36 -9.77
CA PHE A 147 -9.80 -5.56 -8.54
C PHE A 147 -8.40 -4.95 -8.28
N MET A 148 -7.32 -5.73 -8.46
CA MET A 148 -5.95 -5.25 -8.25
C MET A 148 -5.58 -4.15 -9.24
N VAL A 149 -5.97 -4.25 -10.51
CA VAL A 149 -5.72 -3.24 -11.53
C VAL A 149 -6.47 -1.94 -11.22
N GLU A 150 -7.75 -2.02 -10.87
CA GLU A 150 -8.54 -0.84 -10.47
C GLU A 150 -7.93 -0.13 -9.25
N TYR A 151 -7.49 -0.90 -8.25
CA TYR A 151 -6.79 -0.37 -7.08
C TYR A 151 -5.46 0.27 -7.47
N ALA A 152 -4.65 -0.42 -8.28
CA ALA A 152 -3.34 0.04 -8.71
C ALA A 152 -3.43 1.34 -9.50
N VAL A 153 -4.40 1.50 -10.40
CA VAL A 153 -4.62 2.75 -11.15
C VAL A 153 -4.87 3.92 -10.20
N ARG A 154 -5.74 3.77 -9.22
CA ARG A 154 -6.01 4.81 -8.22
C ARG A 154 -4.76 5.16 -7.39
N MET A 155 -4.01 4.14 -6.97
CA MET A 155 -2.79 4.31 -6.20
C MET A 155 -1.67 4.99 -7.00
N LEU A 156 -1.51 4.61 -8.26
CA LEU A 156 -0.55 5.25 -9.18
C LEU A 156 -0.89 6.72 -9.38
N LYS A 157 -2.18 7.05 -9.54
CA LYS A 157 -2.60 8.44 -9.67
C LYS A 157 -2.33 9.25 -8.39
N ALA A 158 -2.58 8.66 -7.23
CA ALA A 158 -2.24 9.29 -5.95
C ALA A 158 -0.72 9.49 -5.79
N CYS A 159 0.08 8.51 -6.21
CA CYS A 159 1.55 8.59 -6.17
C CYS A 159 2.07 9.69 -7.11
N GLU A 160 1.51 9.81 -8.31
CA GLU A 160 1.81 10.88 -9.26
C GLU A 160 1.46 12.25 -8.68
N ASP A 161 0.23 12.44 -8.21
CA ASP A 161 -0.22 13.71 -7.63
C ASP A 161 0.65 14.11 -6.42
N TYR A 162 1.01 13.15 -5.55
CA TYR A 162 1.93 13.43 -4.43
C TYR A 162 3.32 13.80 -4.91
N SER A 163 3.84 13.16 -5.95
CA SER A 163 5.15 13.51 -6.50
C SER A 163 5.20 14.94 -7.06
N VAL A 164 4.07 15.47 -7.55
CA VAL A 164 3.94 16.84 -8.07
C VAL A 164 3.66 17.86 -6.95
N GLU A 165 2.69 17.56 -6.07
CA GLU A 165 2.17 18.53 -5.09
C GLU A 165 2.92 18.50 -3.74
N GLY A 166 3.49 17.36 -3.37
CA GLY A 166 3.88 17.08 -1.99
C GLY A 166 5.30 16.59 -1.78
N SER A 167 6.03 16.21 -2.84
CA SER A 167 7.44 15.88 -2.70
C SER A 167 8.25 17.16 -2.55
N LEU A 168 8.79 17.41 -1.35
CA LEU A 168 9.77 18.47 -1.06
C LEU A 168 11.06 18.36 -1.91
N HIS A 169 11.19 17.30 -2.69
CA HIS A 169 12.38 16.92 -3.43
C HIS A 169 12.17 17.05 -4.96
N GLY A 170 11.07 17.66 -5.40
CA GLY A 170 10.74 17.95 -6.81
C GLY A 170 11.19 19.32 -7.34
N GLN A 171 12.11 20.01 -6.65
CA GLN A 171 12.83 21.19 -7.14
C GLN A 171 14.30 20.86 -7.39
#